data_AF-A0A516GA66-F1
#
_entry.id   AF-A0A516GA66-F1
#
_cell.length_a   1.000
_cell.length_b   1.000
_cell.length_c   1.000
_cell.angle_alpha   90.00
_cell.angle_beta   90.00
_cell.angle_gamma   90.00
#
_symmetry.space_group_name_H-M   'P 1'
#
loop_
_entity.id
_entity.type
_entity.pdbx_description
1 polymer ?
#
loop_
_entity_poly.entity_id
_entity_poly.type
_entity_poly.pdbx_seq_one_letter_code
_entity_poly.pdbx_strand_id
1 'polypeptide(L)'
;MPLASSASTVLDLLDRSRAGLVQACQSQSTAQRYTEAHLAALRAAAALIAARTVTTGRSRPRSVWEVLPRLAPELSEWATFFASSGRRRLALERGSGMVSPREADDLVRQCETFLELVRGALHLPFAEPLPGELAPTTPW
;
A
#
# COMPACT_ATOMS: atom_id res chain seq x y z
N MET A 1 17.63 25.16 0.23
CA MET A 1 16.19 24.98 -0.10
C MET A 1 15.86 23.48 -0.17
N PRO A 2 15.48 22.79 0.94
CA PRO A 2 15.35 21.33 0.94
C PRO A 2 13.91 20.80 0.74
N LEU A 3 12.90 21.63 0.50
CA LEU A 3 11.50 21.16 0.36
C LEU A 3 11.24 20.35 -0.92
N ALA A 4 12.00 20.60 -1.99
CA ALA A 4 11.80 19.94 -3.28
C ALA A 4 12.13 18.42 -3.25
N SER A 5 13.06 17.99 -2.40
CA SER A 5 13.52 16.60 -2.33
C SER A 5 12.57 15.68 -1.56
N SER A 6 11.85 16.21 -0.56
CA SER A 6 10.85 15.42 0.17
C SER A 6 9.58 15.26 -0.67
N ALA A 7 9.11 16.34 -1.30
CA ALA A 7 7.93 16.29 -2.16
C ALA A 7 8.09 15.32 -3.35
N SER A 8 9.26 15.31 -4.01
CA SER A 8 9.53 14.34 -5.09
C SER A 8 9.57 12.89 -4.59
N THR A 9 10.12 12.65 -3.39
CA THR A 9 10.13 11.33 -2.76
C THR A 9 8.71 10.85 -2.44
N VAL A 10 7.85 11.74 -1.91
CA VAL A 10 6.44 11.43 -1.63
C VAL A 10 5.71 11.02 -2.91
N LEU A 11 5.87 11.80 -3.99
CA LEU A 11 5.22 11.51 -5.26
C LEU A 11 5.73 10.21 -5.91
N ASP A 12 7.05 9.94 -5.88
CA ASP A 12 7.64 8.68 -6.37
C ASP A 12 7.10 7.46 -5.60
N LEU A 13 6.97 7.56 -4.27
CA LEU A 13 6.41 6.49 -3.45
C LEU A 13 4.93 6.21 -3.77
N LEU A 14 4.13 7.27 -4.00
CA LEU A 14 2.72 7.12 -4.39
C LEU A 14 2.58 6.53 -5.79
N ASP A 15 3.42 6.94 -6.75
CA ASP A 15 3.41 6.39 -8.11
C ASP A 15 3.76 4.89 -8.10
N ARG A 16 4.84 4.51 -7.39
CA ARG A 16 5.22 3.10 -7.22
C ARG A 16 4.20 2.29 -6.43
N SER A 17 3.47 2.91 -5.51
CA SER A 17 2.33 2.27 -4.83
C SER A 17 1.24 1.92 -5.85
N ARG A 18 0.81 2.90 -6.64
CA ARG A 18 -0.21 2.70 -7.68
C ARG A 18 0.23 1.66 -8.72
N ALA A 19 1.45 1.77 -9.23
CA ALA A 19 2.01 0.81 -10.18
C ALA A 19 2.04 -0.62 -9.60
N GLY A 20 2.43 -0.77 -8.33
CA GLY A 20 2.42 -2.06 -7.63
C GLY A 20 1.02 -2.68 -7.52
N LEU A 21 -0.02 -1.88 -7.29
CA LEU A 21 -1.40 -2.38 -7.29
C LEU A 21 -1.87 -2.80 -8.67
N VAL A 22 -1.52 -2.05 -9.72
CA VAL A 22 -1.79 -2.48 -11.11
C VAL A 22 -1.14 -3.82 -11.42
N GLN A 23 0.12 -4.01 -10.99
CA GLN A 23 0.81 -5.30 -11.15
C GLN A 23 0.15 -6.41 -10.32
N ALA A 24 -0.32 -6.12 -9.11
CA ALA A 24 -1.06 -7.08 -8.30
C ALA A 24 -2.35 -7.55 -9.00
N CYS A 25 -3.14 -6.62 -9.56
CA CYS A 25 -4.37 -6.94 -10.30
C CYS A 25 -4.10 -7.81 -11.53
N GLN A 26 -2.96 -7.62 -12.20
CA GLN A 26 -2.57 -8.38 -13.39
C GLN A 26 -1.89 -9.74 -13.06
N SER A 27 -1.56 -9.98 -11.80
CA SER A 27 -0.88 -11.22 -11.37
C SER A 27 -1.80 -12.44 -11.45
N GLN A 28 -1.31 -13.50 -12.09
CA GLN A 28 -1.97 -14.80 -12.15
C GLN A 28 -1.74 -15.65 -10.89
N SER A 29 -0.68 -15.38 -10.13
CA SER A 29 -0.39 -16.05 -8.86
C SER A 29 -1.03 -15.31 -7.70
N THR A 30 -1.77 -16.01 -6.85
CA THR A 30 -2.39 -15.42 -5.64
C THR A 30 -1.34 -14.95 -4.63
N ALA A 31 -0.21 -15.67 -4.53
CA ALA A 31 0.91 -15.32 -3.68
C ALA A 31 1.60 -14.02 -4.15
N GLN A 32 1.80 -13.88 -5.46
CA GLN A 32 2.39 -12.68 -6.04
C GLN A 32 1.42 -11.49 -5.96
N ARG A 33 0.13 -11.70 -6.25
CA ARG A 33 -0.93 -10.69 -6.07
C ARG A 33 -0.94 -10.13 -4.64
N TYR A 34 -0.94 -11.02 -3.65
CA TYR A 34 -0.92 -10.63 -2.23
C TYR A 34 0.35 -9.87 -1.86
N THR A 35 1.52 -10.35 -2.32
CA THR A 35 2.81 -9.74 -2.00
C THR A 35 2.94 -8.34 -2.60
N GLU A 36 2.62 -8.18 -3.89
CA GLU A 36 2.69 -6.90 -4.59
C GLU A 36 1.71 -5.88 -3.99
N ALA A 37 0.47 -6.28 -3.69
CA ALA A 37 -0.52 -5.42 -3.05
C ALA A 37 -0.01 -4.90 -1.69
N HIS A 38 0.60 -5.77 -0.89
CA HIS A 38 1.13 -5.38 0.40
C HIS A 38 2.35 -4.46 0.29
N LEU A 39 3.24 -4.70 -0.68
CA LEU A 39 4.37 -3.81 -0.96
C LEU A 39 3.89 -2.43 -1.43
N ALA A 40 2.81 -2.37 -2.21
CA ALA A 40 2.19 -1.10 -2.57
C ALA A 40 1.68 -0.33 -1.35
N ALA A 41 1.00 -0.98 -0.40
CA ALA A 41 0.57 -0.35 0.84
C ALA A 41 1.74 0.17 1.68
N LEU A 42 2.86 -0.58 1.77
CA LEU A 42 4.08 -0.13 2.45
C LEU A 42 4.61 1.18 1.85
N ARG A 43 4.59 1.31 0.52
CA ARG A 43 5.04 2.53 -0.18
C ARG A 43 4.11 3.71 0.09
N ALA A 44 2.79 3.49 0.09
CA ALA A 44 1.81 4.53 0.44
C ALA A 44 2.02 5.04 1.88
N ALA A 45 2.18 4.14 2.85
CA ALA A 45 2.45 4.51 4.23
C ALA A 45 3.78 5.27 4.37
N ALA A 46 4.83 4.83 3.66
CA ALA A 46 6.10 5.54 3.63
C ALA A 46 5.99 6.95 3.05
N ALA A 47 5.16 7.16 2.02
CA ALA A 47 4.89 8.47 1.44
C ALA A 47 4.27 9.43 2.48
N LEU A 48 3.25 8.96 3.22
CA LEU A 48 2.62 9.77 4.27
C LEU A 48 3.61 10.16 5.37
N ILE A 49 4.44 9.21 5.81
CA ILE A 49 5.46 9.46 6.83
C ILE A 49 6.49 10.47 6.30
N ALA A 50 6.98 10.31 5.07
CA ALA A 50 7.92 11.24 4.46
C ALA A 50 7.34 12.66 4.35
N ALA A 51 6.05 12.79 4.02
CA ALA A 51 5.38 14.09 3.96
C ALA A 51 5.20 14.75 5.33
N ARG A 52 4.92 13.97 6.38
CA ARG A 52 4.64 14.49 7.74
C ARG A 52 5.90 14.64 8.60
N THR A 53 7.04 14.11 8.16
CA THR A 53 8.32 14.23 8.89
C THR A 53 9.20 15.31 8.26
N VAL A 54 9.43 16.40 9.00
CA VAL A 54 10.08 17.61 8.46
C VAL A 54 11.58 17.42 8.25
N THR A 55 12.26 16.63 9.09
CA THR A 55 13.69 16.27 8.96
C THR A 55 14.00 15.24 10.04
N THR A 56 14.42 14.01 9.73
CA THR A 56 15.32 13.25 10.63
C THR A 56 16.04 12.14 9.86
N GLY A 57 17.36 12.07 10.03
CA GLY A 57 18.19 10.99 9.50
C GLY A 57 17.72 9.61 9.96
N ARG A 58 18.22 8.57 9.28
CA ARG A 58 17.89 7.15 9.51
C ARG A 58 17.88 6.80 11.00
N SER A 59 16.70 6.84 11.61
CA SER A 59 16.46 6.25 12.92
C SER A 59 15.91 4.84 12.70
N ARG A 60 16.59 3.87 13.32
CA ARG A 60 16.34 2.43 13.56
C ARG A 60 15.07 1.82 12.91
N PRO A 61 15.09 0.58 12.39
CA PRO A 61 13.94 -0.01 11.71
C PRO A 61 12.81 -0.27 12.71
N ARG A 62 11.97 0.73 12.96
CA ARG A 62 10.59 0.52 13.37
C ARG A 62 9.80 0.23 12.12
N SER A 63 8.91 -0.75 12.20
CA SER A 63 8.02 -1.04 11.09
C SER A 63 7.26 0.24 10.73
N VAL A 64 7.03 0.49 9.45
CA VAL A 64 6.22 1.63 8.98
C VAL A 64 4.85 1.65 9.70
N TRP A 65 4.33 0.47 10.03
CA TRP A 65 3.08 0.25 10.76
C TRP A 65 3.14 0.65 12.25
N GLU A 66 4.32 0.74 12.86
CA GLU A 66 4.50 1.26 14.23
C GLU A 66 4.65 2.79 14.27
N VAL A 67 5.03 3.38 13.14
CA VAL A 67 5.20 4.83 13.02
C VAL A 67 3.89 5.49 12.60
N LEU A 68 3.15 4.85 11.70
CA LEU A 68 1.93 5.40 11.10
C LEU A 68 0.91 5.94 12.12
N PRO A 69 0.52 5.21 13.18
CA PRO A 69 -0.49 5.70 14.15
C PRO A 69 -0.09 6.99 14.88
N ARG A 70 1.22 7.27 15.00
CA ARG A 70 1.72 8.50 15.65
C ARG A 70 1.60 9.72 14.76
N LEU A 71 1.70 9.53 13.45
CA LEU A 71 1.66 10.62 12.47
C LEU A 71 0.27 10.78 11.86
N ALA A 72 -0.50 9.69 11.76
CA ALA A 72 -1.86 9.63 11.23
C ALA A 72 -2.72 8.71 12.10
N PRO A 73 -3.18 9.19 13.28
CA PRO A 73 -4.05 8.42 14.16
C PRO A 73 -5.31 7.90 13.47
N GLU A 74 -5.83 8.65 12.50
CA GLU A 74 -6.95 8.28 11.63
C GLU A 74 -6.72 7.00 10.81
N LEU A 75 -5.46 6.55 10.67
CA LEU A 75 -5.07 5.33 9.96
C LEU A 75 -4.60 4.20 10.90
N SER A 76 -4.88 4.28 12.20
CA SER A 76 -4.39 3.30 13.19
C SER A 76 -4.93 1.88 12.97
N GLU A 77 -6.19 1.76 12.57
CA GLU A 77 -6.81 0.46 12.26
C GLU A 77 -6.14 -0.19 11.05
N TRP A 78 -5.83 0.60 10.03
CA TRP A 78 -5.07 0.16 8.86
C TRP A 78 -3.67 -0.32 9.23
N ALA A 79 -2.98 0.40 10.10
CA ALA A 79 -1.66 -0.01 10.60
C ALA A 79 -1.72 -1.39 11.30
N THR A 80 -2.76 -1.61 12.12
CA THR A 80 -2.99 -2.88 12.81
C THR A 80 -3.29 -4.02 11.83
N PHE A 81 -4.18 -3.76 10.88
CA PHE A 81 -4.51 -4.69 9.81
C PHE A 81 -3.26 -5.11 9.02
N PHE A 82 -2.48 -4.17 8.51
CA PHE A 82 -1.29 -4.48 7.71
C PHE A 82 -0.17 -5.15 8.52
N ALA A 83 0.02 -4.78 9.78
CA ALA A 83 0.98 -5.46 10.64
C ALA A 83 0.62 -6.96 10.80
N SER A 84 -0.67 -7.29 10.92
CA SER A 84 -1.13 -8.68 11.01
C SER A 84 -0.96 -9.44 9.68
N SER A 85 -1.26 -8.78 8.56
CA SER A 85 -1.17 -9.31 7.20
C SER A 85 0.27 -9.50 6.71
N GLY A 86 1.24 -8.78 7.30
CA GLY A 86 2.65 -8.85 6.92
C GLY A 86 3.32 -10.20 7.19
N ARG A 87 2.90 -10.92 8.23
CA ARG A 87 3.41 -12.29 8.51
C ARG A 87 3.06 -13.25 7.38
N ARG A 88 1.85 -13.13 6.83
CA ARG A 88 1.38 -13.96 5.70
C ARG A 88 2.16 -13.64 4.43
N ARG A 89 2.43 -12.36 4.14
CA ARG A 89 3.32 -11.95 3.04
C ARG A 89 4.69 -12.63 3.14
N LEU A 90 5.34 -12.55 4.30
CA LEU A 90 6.67 -13.14 4.52
C LEU A 90 6.68 -14.67 4.38
N ALA A 91 5.56 -15.34 4.66
CA ALA A 91 5.44 -16.79 4.43
C ALA A 91 5.29 -17.10 2.92
N LEU A 92 4.50 -16.31 2.20
CA LEU A 92 4.29 -16.43 0.75
C LEU A 92 5.60 -16.17 -0.03
N GLU A 93 6.36 -15.14 0.32
CA GLU A 93 7.66 -14.82 -0.29
C GLU A 93 8.68 -15.96 -0.15
N ARG A 94 8.60 -16.72 0.96
CA ARG A 94 9.44 -17.90 1.20
C ARG A 94 8.88 -19.18 0.57
N GLY A 95 7.79 -19.11 -0.18
CA GLY A 95 7.11 -20.27 -0.76
C GLY A 95 6.49 -21.22 0.28
N SER A 96 6.28 -20.73 1.51
CA SER A 96 5.85 -21.54 2.67
C SER A 96 4.41 -21.27 3.13
N GLY A 97 3.71 -20.37 2.44
CA GLY A 97 2.33 -20.00 2.74
C GLY A 97 1.40 -20.24 1.55
N MET A 98 0.10 -20.29 1.82
CA MET A 98 -0.94 -20.30 0.81
C MET A 98 -1.96 -19.21 1.10
N VAL A 99 -2.54 -18.65 0.05
CA VAL A 99 -3.62 -17.67 0.13
C VAL A 99 -4.61 -17.96 -0.99
N SER A 100 -5.90 -17.93 -0.65
CA SER A 100 -6.95 -18.13 -1.65
C SER A 100 -7.02 -16.93 -2.60
N PRO A 101 -7.59 -17.10 -3.81
CA PRO A 101 -7.85 -15.98 -4.72
C PRO A 101 -8.65 -14.87 -4.06
N ARG A 102 -9.69 -15.23 -3.30
CA ARG A 102 -10.54 -14.27 -2.59
C ARG A 102 -9.75 -13.44 -1.58
N GLU A 103 -8.92 -14.07 -0.75
CA GLU A 103 -8.09 -13.35 0.23
C GLU A 103 -7.07 -12.42 -0.45
N ALA A 104 -6.54 -12.81 -1.61
CA ALA A 104 -5.64 -11.97 -2.38
C ALA A 104 -6.39 -10.76 -2.98
N ASP A 105 -7.59 -10.96 -3.50
CA ASP A 105 -8.44 -9.88 -4.05
C ASP A 105 -8.96 -8.95 -2.96
N ASP A 106 -9.33 -9.50 -1.79
CA ASP A 106 -9.70 -8.70 -0.62
C ASP A 106 -8.52 -7.84 -0.19
N LEU A 107 -7.30 -8.37 -0.14
CA LEU A 107 -6.14 -7.55 0.19
C LEU A 107 -5.90 -6.44 -0.85
N VAL A 108 -6.06 -6.71 -2.14
CA VAL A 108 -5.95 -5.68 -3.19
C VAL A 108 -6.93 -4.54 -2.94
N ARG A 109 -8.22 -4.84 -2.73
CA ARG A 109 -9.25 -3.83 -2.42
C ARG A 109 -8.92 -3.01 -1.16
N GLN A 110 -8.42 -3.69 -0.12
CA GLN A 110 -7.99 -3.03 1.11
C GLN A 110 -6.79 -2.10 0.86
N CYS A 111 -5.83 -2.49 0.04
CA CYS A 111 -4.68 -1.67 -0.30
C CYS A 111 -5.05 -0.46 -1.19
N GLU A 112 -5.98 -0.62 -2.13
CA GLU A 112 -6.53 0.48 -2.93
C GLU A 112 -7.23 1.51 -2.05
N THR A 113 -8.13 1.05 -1.17
CA THR A 113 -8.81 1.91 -0.19
C THR A 113 -7.79 2.68 0.67
N PHE A 114 -6.77 1.98 1.16
CA PHE A 114 -5.72 2.60 1.97
C PHE A 114 -4.91 3.65 1.18
N LEU A 115 -4.57 3.40 -0.08
CA LEU A 115 -3.87 4.37 -0.92
C LEU A 115 -4.67 5.66 -1.09
N GLU A 116 -5.99 5.55 -1.30
CA GLU A 116 -6.86 6.72 -1.45
C GLU A 116 -7.04 7.49 -0.13
N LEU A 117 -7.10 6.79 1.01
CA LEU A 117 -7.07 7.44 2.32
C LEU A 117 -5.75 8.18 2.56
N VAL A 118 -4.61 7.61 2.16
CA VAL A 118 -3.30 8.28 2.23
C VAL A 118 -3.28 9.52 1.32
N ARG A 119 -3.82 9.44 0.10
CA ARG A 119 -3.93 10.59 -0.81
C ARG A 119 -4.79 11.70 -0.21
N GLY A 120 -5.95 11.36 0.34
CA GLY A 120 -6.83 12.31 1.02
C GLY A 120 -6.14 12.97 2.22
N ALA A 121 -5.41 12.18 3.02
CA ALA A 121 -4.62 12.65 4.16
C ALA A 121 -3.45 13.59 3.76
N LEU A 122 -3.05 13.58 2.48
CA LEU A 122 -2.06 14.46 1.86
C LEU A 122 -2.69 15.60 1.04
N HIS A 123 -4.01 15.74 1.05
CA HIS A 123 -4.76 16.71 0.23
C HIS A 123 -4.51 16.56 -1.29
N LEU A 124 -4.26 15.33 -1.74
CA LEU A 124 -4.13 14.99 -3.16
C LEU A 124 -5.49 14.54 -3.71
N PRO A 125 -5.77 14.77 -5.02
CA PRO A 125 -6.97 14.28 -5.64
C PRO A 125 -7.02 12.74 -5.65
N PHE A 126 -8.24 12.21 -5.64
CA PHE A 126 -8.52 10.78 -5.82
C PHE A 126 -7.95 10.30 -7.16
N ALA A 127 -7.29 9.15 -7.18
CA ALA A 127 -6.77 8.58 -8.44
C ALA A 127 -7.87 7.80 -9.17
N GLU A 128 -7.83 7.76 -10.51
CA GLU A 128 -8.75 6.92 -11.27
C GLU A 128 -8.68 5.46 -10.78
N PRO A 129 -9.84 4.81 -10.52
CA PRO A 129 -9.91 3.43 -10.03
C PRO A 129 -9.04 2.52 -10.89
N LEU A 130 -8.36 1.57 -10.25
CA LEU A 130 -7.50 0.65 -10.99
C LEU A 130 -8.37 -0.23 -11.90
N PRO A 131 -7.87 -0.63 -13.09
CA PRO A 131 -8.58 -1.57 -13.95
C PRO A 131 -8.71 -2.92 -13.23
N GLY A 132 -9.84 -3.16 -12.59
CA GLY A 132 -10.04 -4.37 -11.76
C GLY A 132 -11.46 -4.62 -11.26
N GLU A 133 -12.43 -3.72 -11.50
CA GLU A 133 -13.79 -3.90 -11.01
C GLU A 133 -14.84 -3.43 -12.03
N LEU A 134 -14.84 -4.04 -13.22
CA LEU A 134 -16.03 -4.08 -14.08
C LEU A 134 -16.32 -5.54 -14.41
N ALA A 135 -17.55 -5.92 -14.13
CA ALA A 135 -18.15 -7.24 -14.17
C ALA A 135 -17.74 -8.14 -15.35
N PRO A 136 -17.93 -9.48 -15.25
CA PRO A 136 -18.00 -10.32 -16.45
C PRO A 136 -19.08 -9.75 -17.37
N THR A 137 -18.68 -9.05 -18.43
CA THR A 137 -19.56 -8.79 -19.57
C THR A 137 -19.68 -10.12 -20.31
N THR A 138 -20.59 -10.97 -19.85
CA THR A 138 -21.12 -12.05 -20.68
C THR A 138 -21.80 -11.40 -21.88
N PRO A 139 -21.32 -11.62 -23.11
CA PRO A 139 -22.14 -11.32 -24.28
C PRO A 139 -23.27 -12.37 -24.32
N TRP A 140 -24.51 -11.91 -24.42
CA TRP A 140 -25.61 -12.74 -24.91
C TRP A 140 -25.62 -12.69 -26.44
#